data_AF-A0AA48KVN0-F1
#
_entry.id   AF-A0AA48KVN0-F1
#
_cell.length_a   1.000
_cell.length_b   1.000
_cell.length_c   1.000
_cell.angle_alpha   90.00
_cell.angle_beta   90.00
_cell.angle_gamma   90.00
#
_symmetry.space_group_name_H-M   'P 1'
#
loop_
_entity.id
_entity.type
_entity.pdbx_description
1 polymer ?
#
loop_
_entity_poly.entity_id
_entity_poly.type
_entity_poly.pdbx_seq_one_letter_code
_entity_poly.pdbx_strand_id
1 'polypeptide(L)'
;MSFMHYKSVALLCLSVSFAALGEEKSTTLDSGIKHQPFVSFNSEYYDEKGFKEQYIGHVGAVTGKIINQEPGPDNRNLLQIQLEDTSQTTWVASVTELSEGQLEVGDSIDVLGFFDETLKEPEYVAKVSKDVEYLIGFCINVTDTELPIYNPYMLHHCLAWEQGDLDVKKLETSLLR
;
A
#
# COMPACT_ATOMS: atom_id res chain seq x y z
N MET A 1 -63.00 -0.52 -44.61
CA MET A 1 -62.84 -1.86 -45.24
C MET A 1 -61.93 -2.67 -44.32
N SER A 2 -62.51 -3.47 -43.43
CA SER A 2 -62.72 -4.93 -43.58
C SER A 2 -61.38 -5.68 -43.69
N PHE A 3 -60.85 -6.28 -42.61
CA PHE A 3 -61.15 -7.64 -42.09
C PHE A 3 -61.10 -8.76 -43.13
N MET A 4 -60.12 -9.67 -42.98
CA MET A 4 -60.27 -11.15 -42.88
C MET A 4 -58.87 -11.81 -42.93
N HIS A 5 -58.40 -12.38 -41.82
CA HIS A 5 -58.53 -13.80 -41.41
C HIS A 5 -57.68 -14.77 -42.25
N TYR A 6 -56.78 -15.53 -41.60
CA TYR A 6 -56.83 -17.01 -41.62
C TYR A 6 -55.97 -17.63 -40.50
N LYS A 7 -56.71 -18.18 -39.52
CA LYS A 7 -56.57 -19.45 -38.79
C LYS A 7 -55.24 -19.91 -38.17
N SER A 8 -55.36 -20.09 -36.86
CA SER A 8 -54.66 -21.02 -35.97
C SER A 8 -54.40 -22.41 -36.56
N VAL A 9 -53.21 -22.95 -36.26
CA VAL A 9 -53.03 -24.35 -35.91
C VAL A 9 -52.26 -24.40 -34.59
N ALA A 10 -52.93 -24.88 -33.56
CA ALA A 10 -52.32 -25.25 -32.30
C ALA A 10 -51.61 -26.60 -32.48
N LEU A 11 -50.39 -26.72 -31.96
CA LEU A 11 -49.84 -28.02 -31.61
C LEU A 11 -49.32 -27.94 -30.18
N LEU A 12 -50.03 -28.65 -29.29
CA LEU A 12 -49.55 -29.03 -27.97
C LEU A 12 -48.26 -29.82 -28.10
N CYS A 13 -47.29 -29.57 -27.21
CA CYS A 13 -46.57 -30.65 -26.54
C CYS A 13 -45.81 -30.14 -25.31
N LEU A 14 -46.31 -30.59 -24.16
CA LEU A 14 -45.60 -30.97 -22.95
C LEU A 14 -44.69 -29.96 -22.24
N SER A 15 -45.27 -29.43 -21.16
CA SER A 15 -44.59 -28.99 -19.95
C SER A 15 -43.59 -30.03 -19.43
N VAL A 16 -42.31 -29.66 -19.36
CA VAL A 16 -41.37 -30.27 -18.42
C VAL A 16 -41.24 -29.32 -17.24
N SER A 17 -41.91 -29.66 -16.15
CA SER A 17 -41.74 -29.02 -14.85
C SER A 17 -40.40 -29.46 -14.27
N PHE A 18 -39.37 -28.62 -14.35
CA PHE A 18 -38.26 -28.70 -13.42
C PHE A 18 -38.55 -27.77 -12.25
N ALA A 19 -39.11 -28.35 -11.19
CA ALA A 19 -39.00 -27.80 -9.86
C ALA A 19 -37.53 -27.92 -9.42
N ALA A 20 -36.74 -26.89 -9.70
CA ALA A 20 -35.47 -26.68 -9.03
C ALA A 20 -35.68 -25.53 -8.05
N LEU A 21 -35.95 -25.89 -6.80
CA LEU A 21 -35.67 -25.07 -5.63
C LEU A 21 -34.20 -24.66 -5.71
N GLY A 22 -33.94 -23.46 -6.19
CA GLY A 22 -32.69 -22.76 -6.01
C GLY A 22 -33.04 -21.44 -5.35
N GLU A 23 -32.81 -21.36 -4.05
CA GLU A 23 -32.68 -20.07 -3.38
C GLU A 23 -31.72 -19.21 -4.23
N GLU A 24 -32.17 -18.06 -4.70
CA GLU A 24 -31.26 -17.00 -5.14
C GLU A 24 -30.45 -16.56 -3.93
N LYS A 25 -29.41 -17.34 -3.62
CA LYS A 25 -28.33 -16.89 -2.78
C LYS A 25 -27.62 -15.82 -3.61
N SER A 26 -28.00 -14.58 -3.36
CA SER A 26 -27.19 -13.40 -3.63
C SER A 26 -25.78 -13.69 -3.11
N THR A 27 -24.91 -14.20 -3.96
CA THR A 27 -23.47 -14.19 -3.73
C THR A 27 -23.05 -12.75 -3.89
N THR A 28 -23.21 -11.96 -2.83
CA THR A 28 -22.20 -10.99 -2.47
C THR A 28 -20.88 -11.76 -2.52
N LEU A 29 -20.04 -11.45 -3.52
CA LEU A 29 -18.62 -11.78 -3.42
C LEU A 29 -18.12 -11.02 -2.20
N ASP A 30 -18.20 -11.67 -1.05
CA ASP A 30 -17.33 -11.39 0.07
C ASP A 30 -15.93 -11.68 -0.46
N SER A 31 -15.25 -10.65 -0.98
CA SER A 31 -13.86 -10.72 -1.41
C SER A 31 -12.98 -10.82 -0.17
N GLY A 32 -13.20 -11.86 0.64
CA GLY A 32 -12.49 -12.21 1.87
C GLY A 32 -11.00 -12.50 1.67
N ILE A 33 -10.37 -11.86 0.68
CA ILE A 33 -9.00 -11.39 0.70
C ILE A 33 -8.88 -10.50 1.95
N LYS A 34 -8.70 -11.15 3.10
CA LYS A 34 -8.05 -10.51 4.23
C LYS A 34 -6.74 -9.96 3.67
N HIS A 35 -6.65 -8.64 3.53
CA HIS A 35 -5.36 -8.00 3.34
C HIS A 35 -4.49 -8.50 4.49
N GLN A 36 -3.45 -9.26 4.16
CA GLN A 36 -2.47 -9.59 5.17
C GLN A 36 -1.77 -8.27 5.53
N PRO A 37 -1.56 -7.99 6.82
CA PRO A 37 -0.76 -6.83 7.19
C PRO A 37 0.61 -6.97 6.51
N PHE A 38 1.10 -5.88 5.93
CA PHE A 38 2.40 -5.88 5.29
C PHE A 38 3.46 -6.22 6.36
N VAL A 39 4.44 -7.03 5.98
CA VAL A 39 5.48 -7.44 6.94
C VAL A 39 6.41 -6.24 7.16
N SER A 40 6.49 -5.76 8.41
CA SER A 40 7.44 -4.74 8.84
C SER A 40 8.38 -5.26 9.92
N PHE A 41 9.52 -4.57 10.08
CA PHE A 41 10.60 -4.99 10.98
C PHE A 41 11.12 -3.82 11.82
N ASN A 42 10.22 -2.99 12.39
CA ASN A 42 10.59 -1.81 13.18
C ASN A 42 11.69 -2.11 14.22
N SER A 43 11.55 -3.19 14.99
CA SER A 43 12.54 -3.59 16.02
C SER A 43 13.89 -4.06 15.46
N GLU A 44 13.95 -4.43 14.18
CA GLU A 44 15.20 -4.79 13.51
C GLU A 44 16.06 -3.55 13.31
N TYR A 45 15.47 -2.44 12.89
CA TYR A 45 16.15 -1.19 12.56
C TYR A 45 16.24 -0.21 13.73
N TYR A 46 15.26 -0.25 14.65
CA TYR A 46 15.13 0.69 15.76
C TYR A 46 15.23 -0.03 17.11
N ASP A 47 15.82 0.65 18.09
CA ASP A 47 15.81 0.24 19.50
C ASP A 47 15.56 1.45 20.43
N GLU A 48 15.73 1.26 21.74
CA GLU A 48 15.54 2.32 22.73
C GLU A 48 16.48 3.53 22.54
N LYS A 49 17.62 3.34 21.86
CA LYS A 49 18.59 4.40 21.56
C LYS A 49 18.31 5.11 20.23
N GLY A 50 17.36 4.62 19.44
CA GLY A 50 17.01 5.16 18.13
C GLY A 50 17.34 4.19 16.99
N PHE A 51 17.63 4.75 15.83
CA PHE A 51 17.99 3.98 14.64
C PHE A 51 19.39 3.36 14.76
N LYS A 52 19.53 2.14 14.25
CA LYS A 52 20.81 1.42 14.16
C LYS A 52 21.49 1.79 12.85
N GLU A 53 22.45 2.71 12.90
CA GLU A 53 23.17 3.28 11.73
C GLU A 53 23.75 2.24 10.74
N GLN A 54 23.95 0.99 11.16
CA GLN A 54 24.37 -0.10 10.26
C GLN A 54 23.37 -0.40 9.12
N TYR A 55 22.12 0.07 9.23
CA TYR A 55 21.11 -0.08 8.18
C TYR A 55 21.03 1.12 7.23
N ILE A 56 21.88 2.16 7.40
CA ILE A 56 22.04 3.17 6.34
C ILE A 56 22.53 2.48 5.07
N GLY A 57 21.88 2.78 3.95
CA GLY A 57 22.19 2.16 2.67
C GLY A 57 21.49 0.82 2.42
N HIS A 58 20.56 0.44 3.29
CA HIS A 58 19.81 -0.82 3.22
C HIS A 58 18.32 -0.57 2.99
N VAL A 59 17.64 -1.59 2.45
CA VAL A 59 16.17 -1.58 2.29
C VAL A 59 15.52 -1.92 3.62
N GLY A 60 14.48 -1.16 3.97
CA GLY A 60 13.73 -1.33 5.20
C GLY A 60 12.22 -1.33 4.97
N ALA A 61 11.51 -2.13 5.77
CA ALA A 61 10.04 -2.13 5.83
C ALA A 61 9.57 -1.70 7.22
N VAL A 62 8.87 -0.58 7.30
CA VAL A 62 8.40 0.00 8.57
C VAL A 62 6.90 0.18 8.57
N THR A 63 6.27 0.06 9.75
CA THR A 63 4.86 0.40 9.96
C THR A 63 4.76 1.51 10.99
N GLY A 64 3.90 2.49 10.75
CA GLY A 64 3.72 3.59 11.69
C GLY A 64 2.50 4.44 11.39
N LYS A 65 2.26 5.38 12.29
CA LYS A 65 1.17 6.37 12.17
C LYS A 65 1.73 7.73 11.79
N ILE A 66 1.15 8.39 10.80
CA ILE A 66 1.55 9.75 10.42
C ILE A 66 1.21 10.72 11.56
N ILE A 67 2.22 11.42 12.07
CA ILE A 67 2.08 12.41 13.14
C ILE A 67 2.38 13.85 12.71
N ASN A 68 3.13 14.02 11.61
CA ASN A 68 3.41 15.31 11.02
C ASN A 68 3.62 15.17 9.51
N GLN A 69 3.43 16.27 8.78
CA GLN A 69 3.67 16.35 7.35
C GLN A 69 4.31 17.71 7.01
N GLU A 70 5.43 17.67 6.31
CA GLU A 70 6.13 18.87 5.84
C GLU A 70 6.16 18.89 4.31
N PRO A 71 5.94 20.06 3.68
CA PRO A 71 6.01 20.17 2.23
C PRO A 71 7.44 19.94 1.73
N GLY A 72 7.61 19.01 0.80
CA GLY A 72 8.85 18.82 0.06
C GLY A 72 8.79 19.47 -1.34
N PRO A 73 9.90 19.43 -2.10
CA PRO A 73 9.91 19.88 -3.49
C PRO A 73 8.94 19.04 -4.33
N ASP A 74 8.37 19.66 -5.38
CA ASP A 74 7.48 19.00 -6.34
C ASP A 74 6.32 18.21 -5.70
N ASN A 75 5.74 18.74 -4.62
CA ASN A 75 4.64 18.11 -3.84
C ASN A 75 4.98 16.72 -3.27
N ARG A 76 6.27 16.39 -3.12
CA ARG A 76 6.71 15.17 -2.44
C ARG A 76 6.79 15.42 -0.95
N ASN A 77 5.65 15.34 -0.29
CA ASN A 77 5.58 15.61 1.14
C ASN A 77 6.49 14.66 1.94
N LEU A 78 7.13 15.22 2.95
CA LEU A 78 7.82 14.49 3.99
C LEU A 78 6.83 14.12 5.09
N LEU A 79 6.76 12.84 5.42
CA LEU A 79 5.88 12.34 6.47
C LEU A 79 6.73 12.00 7.68
N GLN A 80 6.40 12.53 8.85
CA GLN A 80 6.95 11.99 10.08
C GLN A 80 6.00 10.92 10.60
N ILE A 81 6.50 9.71 10.79
CA ILE A 81 5.71 8.61 11.33
C ILE A 81 6.18 8.23 12.73
N GLN A 82 5.22 7.96 13.62
CA GLN A 82 5.44 7.26 14.87
C GLN A 82 5.41 5.77 14.58
N LEU A 83 6.54 5.08 14.77
CA LEU A 83 6.67 3.67 14.47
C LEU A 83 5.84 2.84 15.45
N GLU A 84 5.13 1.83 14.94
CA GLU A 84 4.42 0.86 15.76
C GLU A 84 5.39 0.06 16.64
N ASP A 85 4.92 -0.39 17.80
CA ASP A 85 5.67 -1.19 18.78
C ASP A 85 6.97 -0.55 19.31
N THR A 86 7.20 0.73 19.00
CA THR A 86 8.32 1.51 19.51
C THR A 86 7.88 2.92 19.91
N SER A 87 8.72 3.64 20.65
CA SER A 87 8.55 5.08 20.89
C SER A 87 9.29 5.94 19.88
N GLN A 88 9.88 5.34 18.83
CA GLN A 88 10.72 6.04 17.87
C GLN A 88 9.90 6.65 16.74
N THR A 89 10.41 7.73 16.16
CA THR A 89 9.85 8.32 14.95
C THR A 89 10.85 8.21 13.82
N THR A 90 10.38 8.21 12.58
CA THR A 90 11.25 8.40 11.42
C THR A 90 10.59 9.27 10.38
N TRP A 91 11.40 9.91 9.56
CA TRP A 91 10.94 10.69 8.42
C TRP A 91 10.90 9.81 7.17
N VAL A 92 9.81 9.90 6.43
CA VAL A 92 9.58 9.18 5.18
C VAL A 92 9.41 10.19 4.05
N ALA A 93 10.26 10.09 3.04
CA ALA A 93 10.10 10.80 1.76
C ALA A 93 9.46 9.87 0.74
N SER A 94 8.39 10.31 0.08
CA SER A 94 7.84 9.57 -1.06
C SER A 94 8.63 9.88 -2.33
N VAL A 95 9.03 8.85 -3.06
CA VAL A 95 9.62 9.00 -4.40
C VAL A 95 8.58 9.31 -5.49
N THR A 96 7.31 9.02 -5.20
CA THR A 96 6.17 9.30 -6.07
C THR A 96 5.44 10.55 -5.59
N GLU A 97 4.90 11.34 -6.52
CA GLU A 97 4.03 12.46 -6.17
C GLU A 97 2.80 11.97 -5.40
N LEU A 98 2.52 12.61 -4.27
CA LEU A 98 1.35 12.33 -3.45
C LEU A 98 0.27 13.34 -3.83
N SER A 99 -0.91 12.84 -4.21
CA SER A 99 -2.04 13.74 -4.45
C SER A 99 -2.50 14.37 -3.14
N GLU A 100 -3.04 15.59 -3.20
CA GLU A 100 -3.62 16.25 -2.02
C GLU A 100 -4.71 15.37 -1.40
N GLY A 101 -4.66 15.19 -0.06
CA GLY A 101 -5.60 14.34 0.67
C GLY A 101 -5.41 12.82 0.50
N GLN A 102 -4.35 12.39 -0.18
CA GLN A 102 -4.05 10.96 -0.33
C GLN A 102 -3.46 10.34 0.95
N LEU A 103 -2.75 11.15 1.74
CA LEU A 103 -2.19 10.79 3.04
C LEU A 103 -2.45 11.95 4.01
N GLU A 104 -3.01 11.65 5.17
CA GLU A 104 -3.34 12.62 6.20
C GLU A 104 -2.67 12.29 7.54
N VAL A 105 -2.45 13.31 8.36
CA VAL A 105 -2.00 13.11 9.75
C VAL A 105 -3.06 12.29 10.48
N GLY A 106 -2.64 11.16 11.05
CA GLY A 106 -3.53 10.21 11.70
C GLY A 106 -3.67 8.89 10.95
N ASP A 107 -3.31 8.83 9.67
CA ASP A 107 -3.32 7.59 8.91
C ASP A 107 -2.25 6.62 9.41
N SER A 108 -2.59 5.33 9.41
CA SER A 108 -1.63 4.25 9.63
C SER A 108 -1.11 3.78 8.29
N ILE A 109 0.21 3.72 8.16
CA ILE A 109 0.89 3.40 6.91
C ILE A 109 1.96 2.33 7.09
N ASP A 110 2.08 1.48 6.08
CA ASP A 110 3.22 0.61 5.86
C ASP A 110 4.11 1.24 4.78
N VAL A 111 5.42 1.28 5.01
CA VAL A 111 6.38 1.81 4.05
C VAL A 111 7.50 0.81 3.78
N LEU A 112 7.70 0.50 2.51
CA LEU A 112 8.93 -0.14 2.02
C LEU A 112 9.77 0.91 1.32
N GLY A 113 11.02 1.03 1.77
CA GLY A 113 11.91 2.09 1.33
C GLY A 113 13.38 1.77 1.51
N PHE A 114 14.21 2.76 1.23
CA PHE A 114 15.65 2.73 1.41
C PHE A 114 16.07 3.72 2.50
N PHE A 115 16.80 3.26 3.51
CA PHE A 115 17.34 4.16 4.54
C PHE A 115 18.53 4.92 3.98
N ASP A 116 18.46 6.24 4.05
CA ASP A 116 19.55 7.12 3.63
C ASP A 116 19.94 8.08 4.77
N GLU A 117 21.14 8.65 4.65
CA GLU A 117 21.71 9.53 5.66
C GLU A 117 21.18 10.96 5.49
N THR A 118 20.48 11.47 6.50
CA THR A 118 19.86 12.81 6.48
C THR A 118 20.87 13.92 6.19
N LEU A 119 22.11 13.80 6.69
CA LEU A 119 23.17 14.81 6.54
C LEU A 119 23.72 14.93 5.11
N LYS A 120 23.51 13.92 4.26
CA LYS A 120 23.93 13.94 2.86
C LYS A 120 22.88 14.53 1.93
N GLU A 121 21.67 14.77 2.43
CA GLU A 121 20.61 15.39 1.65
C GLU A 121 20.81 16.90 1.52
N PRO A 122 20.82 17.45 0.29
CA PRO A 122 21.34 18.77 0.07
C PRO A 122 20.54 19.88 0.75
N GLU A 123 19.25 19.76 1.07
CA GLU A 123 18.57 20.91 1.71
C GLU A 123 17.18 20.72 2.36
N TYR A 124 16.43 19.61 2.20
CA TYR A 124 15.03 19.56 2.70
C TYR A 124 14.87 18.72 3.97
N VAL A 125 15.29 17.45 3.96
CA VAL A 125 15.22 16.58 5.15
C VAL A 125 16.06 17.15 6.28
N ALA A 126 17.30 17.57 5.99
CA ALA A 126 18.21 18.16 6.97
C ALA A 126 17.71 19.45 7.62
N LYS A 127 16.71 20.14 7.04
CA LYS A 127 16.09 21.34 7.64
C LYS A 127 15.02 20.99 8.67
N VAL A 128 14.32 19.87 8.50
CA VAL A 128 13.17 19.50 9.32
C VAL A 128 13.47 18.38 10.32
N SER A 129 14.46 17.53 10.00
CA SER A 129 14.88 16.40 10.83
C SER A 129 16.25 16.63 11.46
N LYS A 130 16.42 16.10 12.68
CA LYS A 130 17.73 15.94 13.34
C LYS A 130 18.14 14.47 13.44
N ASP A 131 17.33 13.59 12.88
CA ASP A 131 17.56 12.15 12.87
C ASP A 131 18.73 11.83 11.95
N VAL A 132 19.48 10.78 12.27
CA VAL A 132 20.63 10.35 11.47
C VAL A 132 20.21 9.80 10.12
N GLU A 133 18.99 9.27 10.05
CA GLU A 133 18.41 8.67 8.85
C GLU A 133 17.06 9.26 8.47
N TYR A 134 16.68 8.98 7.23
CA TYR A 134 15.31 9.03 6.77
C TYR A 134 15.06 7.88 5.79
N LEU A 135 13.80 7.54 5.59
CA LEU A 135 13.37 6.48 4.70
C LEU A 135 12.86 7.05 3.37
N ILE A 136 13.48 6.65 2.27
CA ILE A 136 13.00 6.94 0.92
C ILE A 136 11.98 5.86 0.55
N GLY A 137 10.69 6.14 0.80
CA GLY A 137 9.58 5.24 0.55
C GLY A 137 9.25 5.13 -0.94
N PHE A 138 9.32 3.91 -1.47
CA PHE A 138 8.92 3.58 -2.85
C PHE A 138 7.70 2.67 -2.93
N CYS A 139 7.27 2.09 -1.81
CA CYS A 139 5.94 1.54 -1.63
C CYS A 139 5.36 2.11 -0.34
N ILE A 140 4.21 2.78 -0.40
CA ILE A 140 3.50 3.29 0.77
C ILE A 140 2.08 2.75 0.70
N ASN A 141 1.66 2.00 1.71
CA ASN A 141 0.29 1.49 1.80
C ASN A 141 -0.41 2.16 2.99
N VAL A 142 -1.62 2.67 2.78
CA VAL A 142 -2.48 3.13 3.88
C VAL A 142 -3.29 1.93 4.34
N THR A 143 -3.11 1.51 5.59
CA THR A 143 -3.70 0.26 6.09
C THR A 143 -5.22 0.30 6.14
N ASP A 144 -5.80 1.50 6.16
CA ASP A 144 -7.24 1.72 6.34
C ASP A 144 -8.03 2.01 5.06
N THR A 145 -7.38 2.28 3.91
CA THR A 145 -8.05 2.82 2.71
C THR A 145 -7.78 2.09 1.39
N GLU A 146 -7.16 0.90 1.44
CA GLU A 146 -6.95 -0.03 0.30
C GLU A 146 -6.16 0.52 -0.92
N LEU A 147 -5.66 1.76 -0.88
CA LEU A 147 -4.98 2.39 -2.02
C LEU A 147 -3.47 2.49 -1.79
N PRO A 148 -2.69 1.47 -2.22
CA PRO A 148 -1.25 1.55 -2.17
C PRO A 148 -0.70 2.55 -3.19
N ILE A 149 0.38 3.22 -2.79
CA ILE A 149 1.15 4.19 -3.56
C ILE A 149 2.48 3.56 -3.90
N TYR A 150 2.64 3.19 -5.16
CA TYR A 150 3.85 2.53 -5.64
C TYR A 150 4.62 3.40 -6.61
N ASN A 151 5.94 3.34 -6.51
CA ASN A 151 6.78 3.75 -7.61
C ASN A 151 6.66 2.72 -8.74
N PRO A 152 6.29 3.12 -9.97
CA PRO A 152 6.13 2.18 -11.09
C PRO A 152 7.42 1.41 -11.43
N TYR A 153 8.60 1.98 -11.16
CA TYR A 153 9.89 1.32 -11.37
C TYR A 153 10.18 0.25 -10.32
N MET A 154 9.53 0.32 -9.15
CA MET A 154 9.67 -0.62 -8.03
C MET A 154 8.45 -1.52 -7.86
N LEU A 155 7.50 -1.48 -8.80
CA LEU A 155 6.21 -2.17 -8.69
C LEU A 155 6.35 -3.67 -8.37
N HIS A 156 7.28 -4.36 -9.03
CA HIS A 156 7.52 -5.78 -8.78
C HIS A 156 7.91 -6.04 -7.32
N HIS A 157 8.72 -5.17 -6.72
CA HIS A 157 9.12 -5.29 -5.32
C HIS A 157 7.97 -4.96 -4.37
N CYS A 158 7.16 -3.95 -4.69
CA CYS A 158 5.96 -3.62 -3.91
C CYS A 158 4.96 -4.79 -3.88
N LEU A 159 4.73 -5.43 -5.03
CA LEU A 159 3.84 -6.60 -5.12
C LEU A 159 4.41 -7.83 -4.40
N ALA A 160 5.73 -8.05 -4.47
CA ALA A 160 6.37 -9.13 -3.72
C ALA A 160 6.24 -8.92 -2.20
N TRP A 161 6.34 -7.67 -1.76
CA TRP A 161 6.13 -7.30 -0.37
C TRP A 161 4.69 -7.54 0.09
N GLU A 162 3.72 -7.10 -0.69
CA GLU A 162 2.28 -7.30 -0.45
C GLU A 162 1.93 -8.79 -0.30
N GLN A 163 2.61 -9.66 -1.06
CA GLN A 163 2.41 -11.11 -1.03
C GLN A 163 3.15 -11.81 0.11
N GLY A 164 3.90 -11.08 0.94
CA GLY A 164 4.72 -11.66 2.01
C GLY A 164 5.96 -12.41 1.52
N ASP A 165 6.34 -12.26 0.24
CA ASP A 165 7.51 -12.89 -0.39
C ASP A 165 8.72 -11.94 -0.42
N LEU A 166 8.80 -11.04 0.56
CA LEU A 166 9.87 -10.05 0.62
C LEU A 166 11.18 -10.70 1.06
N ASP A 167 12.09 -10.91 0.10
CA ASP A 167 13.50 -11.19 0.37
C ASP A 167 14.30 -9.89 0.28
N VAL A 168 14.39 -9.16 1.41
CA VAL A 168 15.09 -7.87 1.53
C VAL A 168 16.53 -7.93 1.00
N LYS A 169 17.23 -9.06 1.18
CA LYS A 169 18.60 -9.26 0.68
C LYS A 169 18.69 -9.36 -0.84
N LYS A 170 17.70 -10.01 -1.48
CA LYS A 170 17.61 -10.02 -2.95
C LYS A 170 17.30 -8.64 -3.52
N LEU A 171 16.49 -7.87 -2.80
CA LEU A 171 16.11 -6.50 -3.12
C LEU A 171 17.30 -5.56 -3.22
N GLU A 172 18.18 -5.57 -2.22
CA GLU A 172 19.42 -4.79 -2.20
C GLU A 172 20.33 -5.06 -3.40
N THR A 173 20.41 -6.33 -3.81
CA THR A 173 21.24 -6.73 -4.96
C THR A 173 20.67 -6.22 -6.29
N SER A 174 19.36 -6.00 -6.38
CA SER A 174 18.67 -5.55 -7.59
C SER A 174 18.67 -4.04 -7.77
N LEU A 175 18.74 -3.27 -6.67
CA LEU A 175 18.75 -1.80 -6.67
C LEU A 175 20.12 -1.20 -7.02
N LEU A 176 21.19 -1.96 -6.85
CA LEU A 176 22.57 -1.55 -7.11
C LEU A 176 23.05 -1.83 -8.55
N ARG A 177 22.15 -2.24 -9.45
CA ARG A 177 22.44 -2.55 -10.88
C ARG A 177 21.73 -1.57 -11.81
#